data_AF-A0A945HTR3-F1
#
_entry.id   AF-A0A945HTR3-F1
#
_cell.length_a   1.000
_cell.length_b   1.000
_cell.length_c   1.000
_cell.angle_alpha   90.00
_cell.angle_beta   90.00
_cell.angle_gamma   90.00
#
_symmetry.space_group_name_H-M   'P 1'
#
loop_
_entity.id
_entity.type
_entity.pdbx_description
1 polymer ?
#
loop_
_entity_poly.entity_id
_entity_poly.type
_entity_poly.pdbx_seq_one_letter_code
_entity_poly.pdbx_strand_id
1 'polypeptide(L)' 'CSIRIPKPVELKGCGYFEDRRPGANSDPYEVAAMLVKNVCLDQDKKVKAA' A
#
# COMPACT_ATOMS: atom_id res chain seq x y z
N CYS A 1 3.80 -10.90 9.83
CA CYS A 1 3.52 -10.47 8.45
C CYS A 1 3.06 -9.02 8.45
N SER A 2 3.65 -8.16 7.61
CA SER A 2 3.39 -6.70 7.62
C SER A 2 2.11 -6.31 6.86
N ILE A 3 1.83 -7.00 5.74
CA ILE A 3 0.59 -6.87 4.96
C ILE A 3 -0.20 -8.17 5.10
N ARG A 4 -1.52 -8.09 5.25
CA ARG A 4 -2.42 -9.26 5.35
C ARG A 4 -3.32 -9.35 4.12
N ILE A 5 -3.43 -10.55 3.56
CA ILE A 5 -4.49 -10.90 2.61
C ILE A 5 -5.56 -11.68 3.41
N PRO A 6 -6.79 -11.16 3.55
CA PRO A 6 -7.85 -11.88 4.26
C PRO A 6 -8.15 -13.23 3.60
N LYS A 7 -8.40 -14.27 4.41
CA LYS A 7 -8.71 -15.63 3.88
C LYS A 7 -9.86 -15.64 2.86
N PRO A 8 -10.96 -14.88 3.03
CA PRO A 8 -12.02 -14.84 2.02
C PRO A 8 -11.57 -14.23 0.68
N VAL A 9 -10.61 -13.28 0.70
CA VAL A 9 -10.05 -12.66 -0.50
C VAL A 9 -9.15 -13.66 -1.23
N GLU A 10 -8.30 -14.39 -0.49
CA GLU A 10 -7.46 -15.45 -1.05
C GLU A 10 -8.32 -16.54 -1.72
N LEU A 11 -9.39 -17.00 -1.04
CA LEU A 11 -10.30 -18.02 -1.57
C LEU A 11 -11.05 -17.56 -2.82
N LYS A 12 -11.37 -16.26 -2.93
CA LYS A 12 -12.06 -15.68 -4.09
C LYS A 12 -11.11 -15.35 -5.26
N GLY A 13 -9.82 -15.21 -4.99
CA GLY A 13 -8.82 -14.79 -5.99
C GLY A 13 -8.87 -13.29 -6.34
N CYS A 14 -9.72 -12.50 -5.68
CA CYS A 14 -9.83 -11.06 -5.89
C CYS A 14 -10.36 -10.35 -4.63
N GLY A 15 -9.99 -9.08 -4.46
CA GLY A 15 -10.41 -8.26 -3.31
C GLY A 15 -9.35 -7.23 -2.93
N TYR A 16 -9.05 -7.13 -1.64
CA TYR A 16 -8.14 -6.14 -1.07
C TYR A 16 -7.08 -6.78 -0.17
N PHE A 17 -6.01 -6.03 0.09
CA PHE A 17 -5.03 -6.33 1.12
C PHE A 17 -5.12 -5.29 2.24
N GLU A 18 -4.66 -5.66 3.43
CA GLU A 18 -4.63 -4.79 4.60
C GLU A 18 -3.18 -4.48 4.98
N ASP A 19 -2.82 -3.20 4.90
CA ASP A 19 -1.55 -2.73 5.44
C ASP A 19 -1.66 -2.51 6.95
N ARG A 20 -0.94 -3.32 7.73
CA ARG A 20 -0.96 -3.30 9.20
C ARG A 20 0.27 -2.59 9.79
N ARG A 21 1.03 -1.87 8.96
CA ARG A 21 2.24 -1.13 9.36
C ARG A 21 1.97 0.24 10.00
N PRO A 22 0.96 1.03 9.57
CA PRO A 22 0.73 2.35 10.13
C PRO A 22 0.41 2.29 11.63
N GLY A 23 1.14 3.09 12.43
CA GLY A 23 0.86 3.27 13.86
C GLY A 23 -0.36 4.17 14.08
N ALA A 24 -0.92 4.15 15.29
CA ALA A 24 -2.12 4.91 15.64
C ALA A 24 -1.96 6.44 15.49
N ASN A 25 -0.73 6.94 15.48
CA ASN A 25 -0.37 8.35 15.31
C ASN A 25 -0.06 8.75 13.85
N SER A 26 -0.21 7.84 12.89
CA SER A 26 0.11 8.13 11.49
C SER A 26 -0.90 9.11 10.88
N ASP A 27 -0.42 10.03 10.02
CA ASP A 27 -1.32 10.90 9.27
C ASP A 27 -2.08 10.07 8.21
N PRO A 28 -3.42 10.03 8.26
CA PRO A 28 -4.22 9.25 7.32
C PRO A 28 -4.04 9.69 5.85
N TYR A 29 -3.80 10.98 5.61
CA TYR A 29 -3.63 11.52 4.25
C TYR A 29 -2.28 11.14 3.67
N GLU A 30 -1.20 11.23 4.45
CA GLU A 30 0.13 10.81 4.01
C GLU A 30 0.17 9.30 3.73
N VAL A 31 -0.43 8.49 4.61
CA VAL A 31 -0.50 7.03 4.44
C VAL A 31 -1.28 6.69 3.16
N ALA A 32 -2.45 7.30 2.94
CA ALA A 32 -3.25 7.07 1.74
C ALA A 32 -2.50 7.49 0.47
N ALA A 33 -1.87 8.68 0.49
CA ALA A 33 -1.10 9.19 -0.64
C ALA A 33 0.09 8.27 -0.98
N MET A 34 0.81 7.78 0.04
CA MET A 34 1.93 6.85 -0.14
C MET A 34 1.49 5.48 -0.68
N LEU A 35 0.35 4.97 -0.24
CA LEU A 35 -0.21 3.71 -0.76
C LEU A 35 -0.55 3.84 -2.24
N VAL A 36 -1.32 4.88 -2.62
CA VAL A 36 -1.69 5.13 -4.02
C VAL A 36 -0.45 5.36 -4.88
N LYS A 37 0.49 6.17 -4.38
CA LYS A 37 1.72 6.50 -5.11
C LYS A 37 2.57 5.27 -5.43
N ASN A 38 2.69 4.31 -4.51
CA ASN A 38 3.58 3.16 -4.74
C ASN A 38 2.88 1.96 -5.38
N VAL A 39 1.56 1.87 -5.28
CA VAL A 39 0.79 0.72 -5.82
C VAL A 39 0.22 1.03 -7.21
N CYS A 40 -0.27 2.25 -7.42
CA CYS A 40 -1.02 2.61 -8.63
C CYS A 40 -0.23 3.51 -9.58
N LEU A 41 0.77 4.24 -9.08
CA LEU A 41 1.59 5.14 -9.89
C LEU A 41 2.96 4.52 -10.07
N ASP A 42 3.44 4.46 -11.31
CA ASP A 42 4.77 3.94 -11.62
C ASP A 42 5.84 4.92 -11.12
N GLN A 43 6.91 4.42 -10.49
CA GLN A 43 8.08 5.23 -10.12
C GLN A 43 9.08 5.40 -11.27
N ASP A 44 8.64 5.23 -12.51
CA ASP A 44 9.48 5.55 -13.66
C ASP A 44 9.63 7.07 -13.79
N LYS A 45 10.85 7.52 -13.46
CA LYS A 45 11.42 8.88 -13.53
C LYS A 45 11.36 9.68 -12.21
N LYS A 46 12.30 9.38 -11.30
CA LYS A 46 13.15 10.39 -10.62
C LYS A 46 14.24 9.78 -9.71
N VAL A 47 15.13 8.95 -10.26
CA VAL A 47 16.52 8.83 -9.79
C VAL A 47 17.46 8.66 -11.00
N LYS A 48 17.40 9.63 -11.91
CA LYS A 48 18.48 9.98 -12.86
C LYS A 48 18.52 11.51 -12.95
N ALA A 49 18.82 12.15 -11.83
CA ALA A 49 19.17 13.57 -11.74
C ALA A 49 19.69 13.86 -10.33
N ALA A 50 20.90 13.37 -10.04
CA ALA A 50 21.92 13.93 -9.16
C ALA A 50 23.03 12.87 -9.03
#